data_AF-A0A0C9PJP9-F1
#
_entry.id   AF-A0A0C9PJP9-F1
#
_cell.length_a   1.000
_cell.length_b   1.000
_cell.length_c   1.000
_cell.angle_alpha   90.00
_cell.angle_beta   90.00
_cell.angle_gamma   90.00
#
_symmetry.space_group_name_H-M   'P 1'
#
loop_
_entity.id
_entity.type
_entity.pdbx_description
1 polymer ?
#
loop_
_entity_poly.entity_id
_entity_poly.type
_entity_poly.pdbx_seq_one_letter_code
_entity_poly.pdbx_strand_id
1 'polypeptide(L)'
;MNETIRIFFILLMKNWHVRKKCWVRTIVVQIIIPIGFFLIAQTIRLLSDNSAKYVNKITYHEIQSKQNILNYRCGLNNMNYHEIQSKQSLQNRTCRLNILRFTPETSATIDLIRYTSMCLSEYTINSPVNFSGAVDEQTMVKDLTQDQVGDFPVESLGIVFETKLDDSVPINFKYKFRTKGALETNLYDAEENGNMANRLMLPPTVVPLQLCLDEAYINWVSQTSSGAVKYSPKISIQQMPYPPYTKVDRGTTIGGKIFSETIKFVFLIILCIEIAYPAIEKNIGINILMSVNGVTAKMNLLSWFTSAAVFSTFYLAPFVIIMRHFMPPEVVPFLSFGDPFIVWFVLLVNLCHTISFGYHMSSHFWKPSNGIFATFVFLAVLNNISNFATSAAIRHTFLYIGLICPSILLQRMFEEITVYESKLVGISWSNMFTVSSADVPSEGSVGVM
;
A
#
# COMPACT_ATOMS: atom_id res chain seq x y z
N MET A 1 41.74 -26.62 18.71
CA MET A 1 41.01 -25.44 18.17
C MET A 1 41.91 -24.77 17.15
N ASN A 2 41.46 -24.56 15.91
CA ASN A 2 42.25 -23.96 14.84
C ASN A 2 42.78 -22.57 15.27
N GLU A 3 44.05 -22.24 15.01
CA GLU A 3 44.68 -20.99 15.49
C GLU A 3 43.92 -19.74 15.02
N THR A 4 43.39 -19.76 13.80
CA THR A 4 42.56 -18.67 13.24
C THR A 4 41.32 -18.39 14.10
N ILE A 5 40.66 -19.44 14.58
CA ILE A 5 39.46 -19.34 15.43
C ILE A 5 39.83 -18.74 16.78
N ARG A 6 40.98 -19.15 17.35
CA ARG A 6 41.50 -18.59 18.60
C ARG A 6 41.79 -17.10 18.47
N ILE A 7 42.46 -16.67 17.40
CA ILE A 7 42.73 -15.25 17.14
C ILE A 7 41.42 -14.47 16.98
N PHE A 8 40.45 -15.03 16.26
CA PHE A 8 39.13 -14.40 16.08
C PHE A 8 38.41 -14.20 17.43
N PHE A 9 38.40 -15.20 18.32
CA PHE A 9 37.83 -15.04 19.67
C PHE A 9 38.53 -13.96 20.50
N ILE A 10 39.86 -13.87 20.40
CA ILE A 10 40.63 -12.81 21.08
C ILE A 10 40.21 -11.42 20.55
N LEU A 11 39.99 -11.29 19.23
CA LEU A 11 39.49 -10.05 18.64
C LEU A 11 38.07 -9.71 19.09
N LEU A 12 37.18 -10.69 19.20
CA LEU A 12 35.84 -10.47 19.77
C LEU A 12 35.91 -9.96 21.22
N MET A 13 36.78 -10.55 22.03
CA MET A 13 37.02 -10.11 23.41
C MET A 13 37.61 -8.69 23.46
N LYS A 14 38.53 -8.36 22.54
CA LYS A 14 39.04 -6.98 22.36
C LYS A 14 37.88 -6.02 22.09
N ASN A 15 37.02 -6.33 21.13
CA ASN A 15 35.89 -5.46 20.75
C ASN A 15 34.92 -5.27 21.91
N TRP A 16 34.64 -6.33 22.67
CA TRP A 16 33.84 -6.27 23.89
C TRP A 16 34.46 -5.34 24.95
N HIS A 17 35.77 -5.45 25.19
CA HIS A 17 36.47 -4.56 26.12
C HIS A 17 36.44 -3.10 25.67
N VAL A 18 36.55 -2.83 24.36
CA VAL A 18 36.43 -1.47 23.81
C VAL A 18 35.01 -0.93 24.04
N ARG A 19 33.97 -1.72 23.76
CA ARG A 19 32.57 -1.33 24.04
C ARG A 19 32.33 -1.06 25.52
N LYS A 20 32.90 -1.89 26.42
CA LYS A 20 32.83 -1.69 27.87
C LYS A 20 33.53 -0.40 28.32
N LYS A 21 34.67 -0.05 27.74
CA LYS A 21 35.34 1.24 28.04
C LYS A 21 34.52 2.43 27.52
N CYS A 22 33.88 2.28 26.37
CA CYS A 22 32.98 3.28 25.79
C CYS A 22 31.51 3.02 26.15
N TRP A 23 31.23 2.61 27.39
CA TRP A 23 29.89 2.17 27.79
C TRP A 23 28.82 3.24 27.63
N VAL A 24 29.13 4.52 27.88
CA VAL A 24 28.18 5.63 27.71
C VAL A 24 27.71 5.70 26.26
N ARG A 25 28.64 5.66 25.30
CA ARG A 25 28.31 5.65 23.87
C ARG A 25 27.49 4.42 23.49
N THR A 26 27.87 3.27 24.03
CA THR A 26 27.28 1.96 23.71
C THR A 26 25.87 1.82 24.27
N ILE A 27 25.64 2.19 25.53
CA ILE A 27 24.33 2.04 26.19
C ILE A 27 23.43 3.23 25.87
N VAL A 28 23.89 4.46 26.10
CA VAL A 28 23.02 5.64 25.93
C VAL A 28 22.70 5.87 24.46
N VAL A 29 23.72 5.88 23.59
CA VAL A 29 23.53 6.31 22.21
C VAL A 29 23.09 5.17 21.28
N GLN A 30 23.52 3.92 21.50
CA GLN A 30 23.10 2.80 20.65
C GLN A 30 21.87 2.03 21.15
N ILE A 31 21.51 2.14 22.43
CA ILE A 31 20.35 1.42 22.99
C ILE A 31 19.26 2.41 23.41
N ILE A 32 19.53 3.28 24.38
CA ILE A 32 18.49 4.14 24.98
C ILE A 32 17.91 5.13 23.97
N ILE A 33 18.76 5.86 23.24
CA ILE A 33 18.31 6.84 22.24
C ILE A 33 17.47 6.17 21.12
N PRO A 34 17.94 5.07 20.48
CA PRO A 34 17.16 4.32 19.51
C PRO A 34 15.80 3.86 20.03
N ILE A 35 15.74 3.29 21.25
CA ILE A 35 14.49 2.89 21.89
C ILE A 35 13.58 4.10 22.15
N GLY A 36 14.15 5.22 22.62
CA GLY A 36 13.41 6.47 22.83
C GLY A 36 12.78 7.00 21.54
N PHE A 37 13.55 7.09 20.45
CA PHE A 37 13.02 7.48 19.14
C PHE A 37 11.95 6.52 18.64
N PHE A 38 12.12 5.23 18.90
CA PHE A 38 11.14 4.21 18.54
C PHE A 38 9.82 4.39 19.29
N LEU A 39 9.87 4.66 20.60
CA LEU A 39 8.69 4.97 21.41
C LEU A 39 8.01 6.27 20.98
N ILE A 40 8.78 7.29 20.60
CA ILE A 40 8.25 8.54 20.04
C ILE A 40 7.51 8.25 18.72
N ALA A 41 8.09 7.45 17.82
CA ALA A 41 7.46 7.06 16.56
C ALA A 41 6.12 6.33 16.81
N GLN A 42 6.12 5.41 17.78
CA GLN A 42 4.94 4.67 18.19
C GLN A 42 3.86 5.60 18.78
N THR A 43 4.26 6.61 19.55
CA THR A 43 3.35 7.61 20.13
C THR A 43 2.76 8.53 19.06
N ILE A 44 3.56 8.96 18.08
CA ILE A 44 3.07 9.75 16.95
C ILE A 44 2.02 8.96 16.16
N ARG A 45 2.25 7.67 15.92
CA ARG A 45 1.28 6.78 15.27
C ARG A 45 -0.03 6.69 16.06
N LEU A 46 0.05 6.59 17.38
CA LEU A 46 -1.11 6.60 18.28
C LEU A 46 -1.90 7.90 18.21
N LEU A 47 -1.23 9.05 18.23
CA LEU A 47 -1.87 10.37 18.20
C LEU A 47 -2.56 10.67 16.87
N SER A 48 -2.17 9.99 15.79
CA SER A 48 -2.74 10.24 14.48
C SER A 48 -4.11 9.57 14.25
N ASP A 49 -4.71 8.93 15.25
CA ASP A 49 -5.97 8.15 15.20
C ASP A 49 -6.01 7.02 14.15
N ASN A 50 -4.81 6.65 13.70
CA ASN A 50 -4.51 5.79 12.55
C ASN A 50 -4.25 4.34 12.94
N SER A 51 -4.76 3.93 14.09
CA SER A 51 -4.48 2.61 14.63
C SER A 51 -5.68 1.70 14.41
N ALA A 52 -5.40 0.41 14.19
CA ALA A 52 -6.47 -0.54 13.97
C ALA A 52 -7.28 -0.73 15.25
N LYS A 53 -8.62 -0.65 15.13
CA LYS A 53 -9.58 -0.70 16.25
C LYS A 53 -10.54 -1.87 16.07
N TYR A 54 -10.80 -2.60 17.15
CA TYR A 54 -11.79 -3.67 17.11
C TYR A 54 -13.21 -3.10 17.21
N VAL A 55 -14.05 -3.44 16.24
CA VAL A 55 -15.46 -3.04 16.17
C VAL A 55 -16.33 -4.21 16.60
N ASN A 56 -16.79 -4.16 17.86
CA ASN A 56 -17.64 -5.20 18.44
C ASN A 56 -19.13 -5.01 18.10
N LYS A 57 -19.46 -4.76 16.83
CA LYS A 57 -20.85 -4.59 16.36
C LYS A 57 -21.03 -5.30 15.03
N ILE A 58 -22.16 -5.99 14.88
CA ILE A 58 -22.60 -6.52 13.59
C ILE A 58 -23.18 -5.37 12.79
N THR A 59 -22.68 -5.16 11.59
CA THR A 59 -23.20 -4.12 10.68
C THR A 59 -24.31 -4.75 9.84
N TYR A 60 -25.51 -4.16 9.88
CA TYR A 60 -26.60 -4.51 8.99
C TYR A 60 -26.75 -3.44 7.93
N HIS A 61 -26.92 -3.86 6.67
CA HIS A 61 -27.15 -2.96 5.55
C HIS A 61 -28.62 -3.02 5.13
N GLU A 62 -29.17 -1.85 4.81
CA GLU A 62 -30.54 -1.76 4.32
C GLU A 62 -30.67 -2.40 2.93
N ILE A 63 -31.83 -2.99 2.67
CA ILE A 63 -32.19 -3.50 1.35
C ILE A 63 -32.44 -2.29 0.44
N GLN A 64 -31.63 -2.16 -0.61
CA GLN A 64 -31.81 -1.12 -1.62
C GLN A 64 -32.68 -1.66 -2.74
N SER A 65 -33.89 -1.11 -2.88
CA SER A 65 -34.76 -1.39 -4.02
C SER A 65 -34.17 -0.80 -5.31
N LYS A 66 -34.56 -1.34 -6.47
CA LYS A 66 -34.24 -0.77 -7.79
C LYS A 66 -34.46 0.75 -7.83
N GLN A 67 -35.57 1.22 -7.27
CA GLN A 67 -35.90 2.64 -7.18
C GLN A 67 -34.83 3.45 -6.45
N ASN A 68 -34.32 2.91 -5.33
CA ASN A 68 -33.30 3.58 -4.52
C ASN A 68 -31.93 3.54 -5.20
N ILE A 69 -31.62 2.46 -5.93
CA ILE A 69 -30.37 2.33 -6.71
C ILE A 69 -30.35 3.37 -7.84
N LEU A 70 -31.45 3.51 -8.57
CA LEU A 70 -31.57 4.46 -9.69
C LEU A 70 -31.67 5.93 -9.21
N ASN A 71 -32.26 6.15 -8.02
CA ASN A 71 -32.34 7.47 -7.37
C ASN A 71 -31.09 7.82 -6.53
N TYR A 72 -30.02 7.03 -6.59
CA TYR A 72 -28.87 7.22 -5.70
C TYR A 72 -28.24 8.60 -5.94
N ARG A 73 -28.32 9.47 -4.93
CA ARG A 73 -27.65 10.78 -4.94
C ARG A 73 -26.25 10.61 -4.39
N CYS A 74 -25.25 10.98 -5.18
CA CYS A 74 -23.89 11.12 -4.69
C CYS A 74 -23.80 11.95 -3.41
N GLY A 75 -23.26 11.35 -2.35
CA GLY A 75 -22.51 12.07 -1.33
C GLY A 75 -23.27 12.65 -0.13
N LEU A 76 -24.42 12.12 0.29
CA LEU A 76 -25.13 12.66 1.47
C LEU A 76 -25.47 11.69 2.60
N ASN A 77 -25.36 10.37 2.41
CA ASN A 77 -25.89 9.45 3.43
C ASN A 77 -24.92 9.10 4.57
N ASN A 78 -23.64 9.48 4.49
CA ASN A 78 -22.63 9.14 5.52
C ASN A 78 -21.77 10.32 6.01
N MET A 79 -22.08 11.58 5.66
CA MET A 79 -21.41 12.72 6.28
C MET A 79 -22.12 13.06 7.60
N ASN A 80 -21.35 13.07 8.69
CA ASN A 80 -21.81 13.55 9.99
C ASN A 80 -22.52 14.92 9.83
N TYR A 81 -23.66 15.06 10.48
CA TYR A 81 -24.58 16.20 10.41
C TYR A 81 -23.91 17.57 10.66
N HIS A 82 -22.70 17.58 11.22
CA HIS A 82 -21.94 18.79 11.54
C HIS A 82 -21.13 19.40 10.39
N GLU A 83 -20.89 18.71 9.27
CA GLU A 83 -20.10 19.27 8.14
C GLU A 83 -20.98 19.87 7.02
N ILE A 84 -22.30 19.74 7.13
CA ILE A 84 -23.28 20.11 6.10
C ILE A 84 -23.48 21.63 5.99
N GLN A 85 -23.20 22.41 7.04
CA GLN A 85 -23.53 23.85 7.05
C GLN A 85 -22.52 24.77 6.33
N SER A 86 -21.31 24.32 5.97
CA SER A 86 -20.29 25.22 5.40
C SER A 86 -20.11 25.15 3.87
N LYS A 87 -20.83 24.26 3.16
CA LYS A 87 -20.68 24.07 1.69
C LYS A 87 -22.02 24.00 0.95
N GLN A 88 -22.89 24.96 1.21
CA GLN A 88 -24.23 25.07 0.60
C GLN A 88 -24.22 25.32 -0.93
N SER A 89 -23.05 25.55 -1.55
CA SER A 89 -22.91 25.74 -3.00
C SER A 89 -22.56 24.47 -3.80
N LEU A 90 -22.30 23.34 -3.15
CA LEU A 90 -22.01 22.06 -3.83
C LEU A 90 -23.23 21.11 -3.90
N GLN A 91 -24.40 21.58 -3.48
CA GLN A 91 -25.56 20.74 -3.15
C GLN A 91 -26.37 20.25 -4.38
N ASN A 92 -25.97 20.62 -5.60
CA ASN A 92 -26.68 20.28 -6.85
C ASN A 92 -25.85 19.45 -7.86
N ARG A 93 -24.63 18.99 -7.52
CA ARG A 93 -23.92 18.05 -8.39
C ARG A 93 -24.41 16.63 -8.14
N THR A 94 -25.55 16.29 -8.73
CA THR A 94 -25.94 14.90 -8.90
C THR A 94 -24.89 14.25 -9.81
N CYS A 95 -24.11 13.29 -9.31
CA CYS A 95 -23.30 12.48 -10.19
C CYS A 95 -24.24 11.68 -11.08
N ARG A 96 -24.31 12.08 -12.33
CA ARG A 96 -25.19 11.48 -13.31
C ARG A 96 -24.31 11.08 -14.47
N LEU A 97 -24.59 9.90 -14.98
CA LEU A 97 -24.10 9.50 -16.29
C LEU A 97 -24.64 10.51 -17.31
N ASN A 98 -23.76 11.34 -17.83
CA ASN A 98 -24.12 12.41 -18.77
C ASN A 98 -24.05 11.89 -20.21
N ILE A 99 -23.04 11.07 -20.49
CA ILE A 99 -22.76 10.55 -21.83
C ILE A 99 -22.61 9.03 -21.78
N LEU A 100 -23.44 8.33 -22.55
CA LEU A 100 -23.36 6.90 -22.77
C LEU A 100 -22.86 6.62 -24.19
N ARG A 101 -21.65 6.09 -24.32
CA ARG A 101 -21.10 5.66 -25.62
C ARG A 101 -21.37 4.17 -25.81
N PHE A 102 -21.62 3.72 -27.04
CA PHE A 102 -21.79 2.30 -27.32
C PHE A 102 -21.25 1.89 -28.69
N THR A 103 -21.01 0.60 -28.88
CA THR A 103 -20.55 0.02 -30.15
C THR A 103 -20.95 -1.46 -30.25
N PRO A 104 -21.21 -2.01 -31.46
CA PRO A 104 -21.28 -1.31 -32.75
C PRO A 104 -22.55 -0.46 -32.88
N GLU A 105 -22.50 0.59 -33.71
CA GLU A 105 -23.67 1.40 -34.03
C GLU A 105 -24.55 0.69 -35.07
N THR A 106 -25.56 -0.02 -34.60
CA THR A 106 -26.59 -0.70 -35.40
C THR A 106 -27.99 -0.26 -34.96
N SER A 107 -29.01 -0.44 -35.82
CA SER A 107 -30.41 -0.13 -35.47
C SER A 107 -30.84 -0.82 -34.17
N ALA A 108 -30.54 -2.12 -34.04
CA ALA A 108 -30.87 -2.91 -32.85
C ALA A 108 -30.20 -2.37 -31.58
N THR A 109 -28.90 -2.04 -31.65
CA THR A 109 -28.19 -1.43 -30.50
C THR A 109 -28.70 -0.03 -30.16
N ILE A 110 -29.08 0.78 -31.15
CA ILE A 110 -29.64 2.12 -30.93
C ILE A 110 -30.98 2.00 -30.17
N ASP A 111 -31.83 1.06 -30.59
CA ASP A 111 -33.11 0.84 -29.94
C ASP A 111 -32.94 0.29 -28.52
N LEU A 112 -32.03 -0.68 -28.32
CA LEU A 112 -31.69 -1.19 -26.99
C LEU A 112 -31.19 -0.10 -26.04
N ILE A 113 -30.30 0.76 -26.53
CA ILE A 113 -29.77 1.90 -25.76
C ILE A 113 -30.87 2.92 -25.50
N ARG A 114 -31.80 3.14 -26.43
CA ARG A 114 -32.97 4.01 -26.21
C ARG A 114 -33.84 3.49 -25.07
N TYR A 115 -34.14 2.18 -25.03
CA TYR A 115 -34.87 1.57 -23.92
C TYR A 115 -34.09 1.65 -22.59
N THR A 116 -32.78 1.44 -22.65
CA THR A 116 -31.89 1.57 -21.48
C THR A 116 -31.92 3.00 -20.94
N SER A 117 -31.83 4.00 -21.83
CA SER A 117 -31.92 5.42 -21.49
C SER A 117 -33.28 5.78 -20.91
N MET A 118 -34.37 5.16 -21.38
CA MET A 118 -35.70 5.37 -20.80
C MET A 118 -35.74 4.91 -19.34
N CYS A 119 -35.24 3.70 -19.06
CA CYS A 119 -35.13 3.17 -17.70
C CYS A 119 -34.28 4.06 -16.78
N LEU A 120 -33.18 4.62 -17.29
CA LEU A 120 -32.36 5.57 -16.54
C LEU A 120 -33.08 6.92 -16.34
N SER A 121 -33.81 7.38 -17.36
CA SER A 121 -34.48 8.69 -17.37
C SER A 121 -35.75 8.77 -16.54
N GLU A 122 -36.45 7.65 -16.35
CA GLU A 122 -37.64 7.54 -15.50
C GLU A 122 -37.34 7.97 -14.05
N TYR A 123 -36.05 8.00 -13.69
CA TYR A 123 -35.56 8.28 -12.36
C TYR A 123 -34.59 9.47 -12.29
N THR A 124 -34.15 10.03 -13.43
CA THR A 124 -33.43 11.32 -13.48
C THR A 124 -34.41 12.47 -13.73
N ILE A 125 -34.77 13.16 -12.65
CA ILE A 125 -35.87 14.14 -12.62
C ILE A 125 -35.78 15.27 -13.66
N ASN A 126 -34.65 15.56 -14.34
CA ASN A 126 -34.54 16.74 -15.22
C ASN A 126 -33.56 16.66 -16.43
N SER A 127 -32.98 15.51 -16.78
CA SER A 127 -32.13 15.42 -17.99
C SER A 127 -32.07 14.00 -18.57
N PRO A 128 -32.37 13.80 -19.87
CA PRO A 128 -32.11 12.54 -20.53
C PRO A 128 -30.61 12.30 -20.63
N VAL A 129 -30.20 11.03 -20.54
CA VAL A 129 -28.80 10.62 -20.76
C VAL A 129 -28.51 10.78 -22.26
N ASN A 130 -27.49 11.56 -22.61
CA ASN A 130 -27.07 11.66 -24.01
C ASN A 130 -26.34 10.37 -24.39
N PHE A 131 -26.69 9.77 -25.52
CA PHE A 131 -26.01 8.58 -26.02
C PHE A 131 -25.54 8.77 -27.45
N SER A 132 -24.45 8.10 -27.81
CA SER A 132 -23.92 8.08 -29.18
C SER A 132 -23.21 6.77 -29.47
N GLY A 133 -23.42 6.28 -30.70
CA GLY A 133 -22.79 5.08 -31.20
C GLY A 133 -21.42 5.35 -31.79
N ALA A 134 -20.62 4.29 -31.89
CA ALA A 134 -19.38 4.26 -32.65
C ALA A 134 -19.30 2.96 -33.46
N VAL A 135 -18.64 3.03 -34.61
CA VAL A 135 -18.49 1.89 -35.52
C VAL A 135 -17.75 0.72 -34.86
N ASP A 136 -16.72 1.02 -34.08
CA ASP A 136 -15.85 0.04 -33.41
C ASP A 136 -15.41 0.49 -32.01
N GLU A 137 -14.86 -0.45 -31.24
CA GLU A 137 -14.40 -0.24 -29.88
C GLU A 137 -13.26 0.79 -29.76
N GLN A 138 -12.34 0.86 -30.71
CA GLN A 138 -11.23 1.82 -30.64
C GLN A 138 -11.73 3.25 -30.83
N THR A 139 -12.64 3.45 -31.79
CA THR A 139 -13.29 4.75 -32.01
C THR A 139 -14.10 5.17 -30.77
N MET A 140 -14.88 4.26 -30.18
CA MET A 140 -15.61 4.52 -28.94
C MET A 140 -14.67 4.92 -27.78
N VAL A 141 -13.54 4.22 -27.61
CA VAL A 141 -12.56 4.51 -26.55
C VAL A 141 -11.89 5.86 -26.76
N LYS A 142 -11.58 6.22 -28.01
CA LYS A 142 -11.04 7.54 -28.36
C LYS A 142 -12.02 8.65 -28.00
N ASP A 143 -13.29 8.49 -28.32
CA ASP A 143 -14.34 9.47 -28.01
C ASP A 143 -14.57 9.58 -26.50
N LEU A 144 -14.60 8.45 -25.78
CA LEU A 144 -14.64 8.44 -24.32
C LEU A 144 -13.46 9.19 -23.71
N THR A 145 -12.27 9.04 -24.28
CA THR A 145 -11.07 9.76 -23.82
C THR A 145 -11.20 11.25 -24.09
N GLN A 146 -11.78 11.65 -25.23
CA GLN A 146 -12.00 13.05 -25.56
C GLN A 146 -13.05 13.71 -24.65
N ASP A 147 -14.17 13.03 -24.40
CA ASP A 147 -15.23 13.49 -23.47
C ASP A 147 -14.66 13.78 -22.07
N GLN A 148 -13.63 13.01 -21.66
CA GLN A 148 -13.00 13.14 -20.36
C GLN A 148 -12.00 14.30 -20.24
N VAL A 149 -11.46 14.79 -21.38
CA VAL A 149 -10.52 15.92 -21.44
C VAL A 149 -11.27 17.24 -21.63
N GLY A 150 -12.37 17.22 -22.39
CA GLY A 150 -13.13 18.43 -22.76
C GLY A 150 -13.96 19.03 -21.64
N ASP A 151 -14.66 18.21 -20.85
CA ASP A 151 -15.58 18.68 -19.80
C ASP A 151 -15.35 17.93 -18.48
N PHE A 152 -14.63 18.55 -17.54
CA PHE A 152 -14.54 18.04 -16.18
C PHE A 152 -15.63 18.71 -15.31
N PRO A 153 -16.59 17.97 -14.69
CA PRO A 153 -16.68 16.53 -14.51
C PRO A 153 -17.87 15.91 -15.29
N VAL A 154 -17.68 15.57 -16.57
CA VAL A 154 -18.63 14.72 -17.30
C VAL A 154 -18.29 13.26 -17.03
N GLU A 155 -19.24 12.54 -16.48
CA GLU A 155 -19.16 11.09 -16.32
C GLU A 155 -19.63 10.43 -17.61
N SER A 156 -18.69 9.78 -18.30
CA SER A 156 -18.94 9.00 -19.50
C SER A 156 -18.67 7.51 -19.27
N LEU A 157 -19.50 6.66 -19.88
CA LEU A 157 -19.40 5.20 -19.79
C LEU A 157 -19.58 4.60 -21.19
N GLY A 158 -18.76 3.62 -21.53
CA GLY A 158 -18.85 2.88 -22.79
C GLY A 158 -19.48 1.51 -22.63
N ILE A 159 -20.31 1.08 -23.59
CA ILE A 159 -20.79 -0.30 -23.72
C ILE A 159 -20.28 -0.89 -25.03
N VAL A 160 -19.62 -2.04 -24.95
CA VAL A 160 -19.22 -2.81 -26.13
C VAL A 160 -20.07 -4.07 -26.18
N PHE A 161 -20.96 -4.15 -27.15
CA PHE A 161 -21.74 -5.35 -27.42
C PHE A 161 -20.88 -6.33 -28.22
N GLU A 162 -20.56 -7.47 -27.62
CA GLU A 162 -19.79 -8.53 -28.29
C GLU A 162 -20.71 -9.46 -29.09
N THR A 163 -21.98 -9.49 -28.72
CA THR A 163 -23.01 -10.21 -29.46
C THR A 163 -23.51 -9.36 -30.62
N LYS A 164 -23.52 -9.94 -31.82
CA LYS A 164 -24.17 -9.29 -32.97
C LYS A 164 -25.68 -9.30 -32.75
N LEU A 165 -26.24 -8.11 -32.59
CA LEU A 165 -27.67 -7.89 -32.49
C LEU A 165 -28.20 -7.64 -33.90
N ASP A 166 -28.69 -8.71 -34.53
CA ASP A 166 -29.41 -8.66 -35.81
C ASP A 166 -30.93 -8.81 -35.55
N ASP A 167 -31.75 -8.93 -36.60
CA ASP A 167 -33.22 -9.09 -36.48
C ASP A 167 -33.66 -10.38 -35.76
N SER A 168 -32.74 -11.31 -35.52
CA SER A 168 -32.98 -12.53 -34.74
C SER A 168 -32.57 -12.35 -33.28
N VAL A 169 -33.43 -12.75 -32.35
CA VAL A 169 -33.14 -12.77 -30.91
C VAL A 169 -31.88 -13.61 -30.62
N PRO A 170 -30.80 -13.02 -30.10
CA PRO A 170 -29.60 -13.80 -29.76
C PRO A 170 -29.83 -14.67 -28.53
N ILE A 171 -29.33 -15.90 -28.59
CA ILE A 171 -29.40 -16.87 -27.48
C ILE A 171 -28.49 -16.44 -26.31
N ASN A 172 -27.37 -15.78 -26.61
CA ASN A 172 -26.39 -15.34 -25.63
C ASN A 172 -26.17 -13.83 -25.77
N PHE A 173 -26.54 -13.06 -24.75
CA PHE A 173 -26.29 -11.62 -24.71
C PHE A 173 -25.01 -11.33 -23.92
N LYS A 174 -23.98 -10.88 -24.62
CA LYS A 174 -22.65 -10.59 -24.07
C LYS A 174 -22.24 -9.15 -24.38
N TYR A 175 -21.88 -8.43 -23.33
CA TYR A 175 -21.38 -7.06 -23.40
C TYR A 175 -20.29 -6.83 -22.35
N LYS A 176 -19.53 -5.75 -22.51
CA LYS A 176 -18.55 -5.27 -21.52
C LYS A 176 -18.63 -3.75 -21.36
N PHE A 177 -18.32 -3.26 -20.17
CA PHE A 177 -18.25 -1.83 -19.88
C PHE A 177 -16.83 -1.28 -20.03
N ARG A 178 -16.72 -0.03 -20.48
CA ARG A 178 -15.47 0.73 -20.58
C ARG A 178 -15.56 2.00 -19.75
N THR A 179 -14.76 2.08 -18.70
CA THR A 179 -14.73 3.17 -17.70
C THR A 179 -13.48 4.03 -17.83
N LYS A 180 -13.52 5.26 -17.30
CA LYS A 180 -12.39 6.21 -17.25
C LYS A 180 -11.16 5.69 -16.49
N GLY A 181 -11.39 4.96 -15.42
CA GLY A 181 -10.36 4.39 -14.57
C GLY A 181 -10.39 2.87 -14.60
N ALA A 182 -9.26 2.25 -14.25
CA ALA A 182 -9.27 0.85 -13.86
C ALA A 182 -10.24 0.69 -12.68
N LEU A 183 -11.17 -0.25 -12.80
CA LEU A 183 -11.94 -0.70 -11.64
C LEU A 183 -10.95 -1.29 -10.64
N GLU A 184 -11.16 -1.02 -9.36
CA GLU A 184 -10.31 -1.57 -8.31
C GLU A 184 -10.41 -3.10 -8.33
N THR A 185 -9.26 -3.75 -8.49
CA THR A 185 -9.16 -5.22 -8.58
C THR A 185 -9.39 -5.88 -7.23
N ASN A 186 -9.17 -5.15 -6.14
CA ASN A 186 -9.48 -5.57 -4.78
C ASN A 186 -10.83 -4.98 -4.36
N LEU A 187 -11.89 -5.79 -4.47
CA LEU A 187 -13.23 -5.42 -3.97
C LEU A 187 -13.31 -5.44 -2.43
N TYR A 188 -12.34 -6.10 -1.79
CA TYR A 188 -12.17 -6.08 -0.35
C TYR A 188 -11.16 -5.00 0.03
N ASP A 189 -11.66 -4.01 0.76
CA ASP A 189 -10.85 -2.99 1.42
C ASP A 189 -10.97 -3.16 2.93
N ALA A 190 -9.84 -3.37 3.60
CA ALA A 190 -9.75 -3.38 5.05
C ALA A 190 -10.01 -1.98 5.65
N GLU A 191 -9.90 -0.92 4.83
CA GLU A 191 -10.11 0.47 5.22
C GLU A 191 -11.59 0.84 5.31
N GLU A 192 -12.40 0.39 4.35
CA GLU A 192 -13.81 0.72 4.26
C GLU A 192 -14.74 -0.49 4.46
N ASN A 193 -14.21 -1.63 4.93
CA ASN A 193 -14.93 -2.89 5.14
C ASN A 193 -15.80 -3.25 3.95
N GLY A 194 -15.18 -3.38 2.78
CA GLY A 194 -15.88 -3.74 1.54
C GLY A 194 -16.91 -2.71 1.04
N ASN A 195 -16.96 -1.49 1.59
CA ASN A 195 -17.67 -0.38 0.92
C ASN A 195 -16.99 0.05 -0.38
N MET A 196 -15.79 -0.43 -0.70
CA MET A 196 -15.24 -0.29 -2.06
C MET A 196 -16.19 -0.90 -3.11
N ALA A 197 -16.94 -1.94 -2.78
CA ALA A 197 -17.99 -2.45 -3.68
C ALA A 197 -19.09 -1.41 -3.96
N ASN A 198 -19.37 -0.50 -3.00
CA ASN A 198 -20.27 0.62 -3.22
C ASN A 198 -19.70 1.62 -4.24
N ARG A 199 -18.41 1.55 -4.59
CA ARG A 199 -17.88 2.34 -5.71
C ARG A 199 -18.45 1.93 -7.06
N LEU A 200 -18.96 0.70 -7.19
CA LEU A 200 -19.73 0.28 -8.38
C LEU A 200 -21.14 0.91 -8.44
N MET A 201 -21.65 1.35 -7.28
CA MET A 201 -22.87 2.17 -7.17
C MET A 201 -22.57 3.67 -7.32
N LEU A 202 -21.34 4.08 -7.04
CA LEU A 202 -20.83 5.41 -7.30
C LEU A 202 -20.40 5.55 -8.76
N PRO A 203 -20.12 6.77 -9.21
CA PRO A 203 -19.66 7.00 -10.56
C PRO A 203 -18.33 6.34 -10.92
N PRO A 204 -18.22 5.81 -12.15
CA PRO A 204 -19.30 5.66 -13.14
C PRO A 204 -20.32 4.60 -12.70
N THR A 205 -21.62 4.91 -12.80
CA THR A 205 -22.73 4.09 -12.26
C THR A 205 -22.95 2.80 -13.06
N VAL A 206 -22.03 1.84 -12.92
CA VAL A 206 -22.05 0.57 -13.64
C VAL A 206 -23.30 -0.23 -13.27
N VAL A 207 -23.65 -0.33 -11.98
CA VAL A 207 -24.78 -1.15 -11.53
C VAL A 207 -26.14 -0.61 -12.02
N PRO A 208 -26.47 0.69 -11.87
CA PRO A 208 -27.67 1.27 -12.48
C PRO A 208 -27.79 1.02 -13.98
N LEU A 209 -26.70 1.21 -14.73
CA LEU A 209 -26.69 0.99 -16.18
C LEU A 209 -26.91 -0.49 -16.51
N GLN A 210 -26.24 -1.39 -15.80
CA GLN A 210 -26.37 -2.83 -16.00
C GLN A 210 -27.81 -3.30 -15.79
N LEU A 211 -28.43 -2.89 -14.67
CA LEU A 211 -29.83 -3.21 -14.37
C LEU A 211 -30.78 -2.74 -15.48
N CYS A 212 -30.61 -1.50 -15.94
CA CYS A 212 -31.45 -0.95 -17.00
C CYS A 212 -31.19 -1.59 -18.37
N LEU A 213 -29.94 -1.94 -18.69
CA LEU A 213 -29.57 -2.60 -19.94
C LEU A 213 -30.14 -4.02 -20.01
N ASP A 214 -29.96 -4.79 -18.94
CA ASP A 214 -30.46 -6.17 -18.87
C ASP A 214 -31.99 -6.20 -18.93
N GLU A 215 -32.68 -5.29 -18.23
CA GLU A 215 -34.13 -5.16 -18.30
C GLU A 215 -34.62 -4.68 -19.67
N ALA A 216 -33.91 -3.75 -20.30
CA ALA A 216 -34.21 -3.30 -21.66
C ALA A 216 -34.07 -4.45 -22.66
N TYR A 217 -33.00 -5.25 -22.53
CA TYR A 217 -32.79 -6.42 -23.38
C TYR A 217 -33.89 -7.47 -23.20
N ILE A 218 -34.21 -7.83 -21.96
CA ILE A 218 -35.28 -8.82 -21.66
C ILE A 218 -36.63 -8.34 -22.23
N ASN A 219 -36.96 -7.06 -22.06
CA ASN A 219 -38.20 -6.49 -22.59
C ASN A 219 -38.22 -6.41 -24.10
N TRP A 220 -37.10 -6.06 -24.73
CA TRP A 220 -36.97 -6.03 -26.18
C TRP A 220 -37.16 -7.42 -26.79
N VAL A 221 -36.57 -8.44 -26.18
CA VAL A 221 -36.73 -9.84 -26.60
C VAL A 221 -38.16 -10.34 -26.36
N SER A 222 -38.75 -10.06 -25.19
CA SER A 222 -40.09 -10.57 -24.83
C SER A 222 -41.21 -10.00 -25.70
N GLN A 223 -41.09 -8.74 -26.11
CA GLN A 223 -42.01 -8.11 -27.06
C GLN A 223 -41.98 -8.79 -28.43
N THR A 224 -40.79 -9.22 -28.86
CA THR A 224 -40.58 -9.90 -30.14
C THR A 224 -41.08 -11.36 -30.11
N SER A 225 -41.05 -12.05 -28.97
CA SER A 225 -41.29 -13.49 -28.89
C SER A 225 -42.69 -13.92 -28.42
N SER A 226 -43.37 -13.18 -27.53
CA SER A 226 -44.46 -13.79 -26.72
C SER A 226 -45.70 -12.93 -26.45
N GLY A 227 -45.81 -11.73 -27.03
CA GLY A 227 -46.94 -10.83 -26.80
C GLY A 227 -46.82 -10.02 -25.50
N ALA A 228 -46.56 -8.72 -25.68
CA ALA A 228 -46.85 -7.54 -24.85
C ALA A 228 -46.84 -7.57 -23.29
N VAL A 229 -46.30 -8.59 -22.61
CA VAL A 229 -46.13 -8.51 -21.14
C VAL A 229 -44.78 -7.85 -20.83
N LYS A 230 -44.83 -6.58 -20.41
CA LYS A 230 -43.65 -5.83 -19.93
C LYS A 230 -43.11 -6.50 -18.66
N TYR A 231 -41.87 -6.98 -18.73
CA TYR A 231 -41.15 -7.52 -17.60
C TYR A 231 -40.83 -6.39 -16.61
N SER A 232 -41.31 -6.54 -15.37
CA SER A 232 -41.17 -5.56 -14.29
C SER A 232 -40.77 -6.25 -12.98
N PRO A 233 -39.51 -6.71 -12.87
CA PRO A 233 -39.06 -7.47 -11.72
C PRO A 233 -38.92 -6.59 -10.47
N LYS A 234 -39.22 -7.16 -9.31
CA LYS A 234 -38.89 -6.55 -8.01
C LYS A 234 -37.43 -6.86 -7.68
N ILE A 235 -36.52 -6.05 -8.23
CA ILE A 235 -35.08 -6.18 -7.97
C ILE A 235 -34.72 -5.35 -6.74
N SER A 236 -33.97 -5.95 -5.83
CA SER A 236 -33.31 -5.27 -4.74
C SER A 236 -31.93 -5.86 -4.53
N ILE A 237 -30.98 -5.02 -4.10
CA ILE A 237 -29.66 -5.45 -3.69
C ILE A 237 -29.47 -5.18 -2.20
N GLN A 238 -28.77 -6.09 -1.52
CA GLN A 238 -28.40 -5.91 -0.14
C GLN A 238 -26.95 -6.37 0.02
N GLN A 239 -26.15 -5.54 0.66
CA GLN A 239 -24.80 -5.92 1.05
C GLN A 239 -24.87 -6.94 2.19
N MET A 240 -23.99 -7.94 2.17
CA MET A 240 -23.92 -8.91 3.27
C MET A 240 -23.53 -8.19 4.57
N PRO A 241 -24.17 -8.52 5.70
CA PRO A 241 -23.81 -7.93 6.98
C PRO A 241 -22.38 -8.33 7.38
N TYR A 242 -21.69 -7.43 8.08
CA TYR A 242 -20.35 -7.70 8.59
C TYR A 242 -20.41 -8.20 10.02
N PRO A 243 -19.78 -9.34 10.35
CA PRO A 243 -19.57 -9.75 11.74
C PRO A 243 -18.59 -8.78 12.42
N PRO A 244 -18.45 -8.81 13.77
CA PRO A 244 -17.42 -8.03 14.47
C PRO A 244 -16.05 -8.18 13.82
N TYR A 245 -15.36 -7.07 13.59
CA TYR A 245 -14.15 -7.03 12.77
C TYR A 245 -13.15 -5.99 13.30
N THR A 246 -11.90 -6.07 12.84
CA THR A 246 -10.87 -5.06 13.13
C THR A 246 -10.83 -4.05 12.00
N LYS A 247 -11.20 -2.79 12.28
CA LYS A 247 -11.13 -1.69 11.32
C LYS A 247 -9.69 -1.19 11.24
N VAL A 248 -9.11 -1.10 10.04
CA VAL A 248 -7.77 -0.54 9.81
C VAL A 248 -7.92 0.77 9.06
N ASP A 249 -7.51 1.92 9.61
CA ASP A 249 -7.68 3.20 8.90
C ASP A 249 -6.63 3.37 7.77
N ARG A 250 -6.93 4.15 6.72
CA ARG A 250 -5.96 4.64 5.70
C ARG A 250 -4.74 5.25 6.33
N GLY A 251 -4.97 5.96 7.42
CA GLY A 251 -3.87 6.57 8.13
C GLY A 251 -2.93 5.55 8.77
N THR A 252 -3.30 4.27 8.91
CA THR A 252 -2.38 3.20 9.31
C THR A 252 -1.22 3.07 8.32
N THR A 253 -1.51 3.21 7.02
CA THR A 253 -0.49 3.20 5.95
C THR A 253 0.40 4.43 6.03
N ILE A 254 -0.18 5.61 6.29
CA ILE A 254 0.57 6.86 6.50
C ILE A 254 1.45 6.76 7.76
N GLY A 255 0.89 6.24 8.85
CA GLY A 255 1.58 5.99 10.11
C GLY A 255 2.71 4.98 9.94
N GLY A 256 2.50 3.92 9.16
CA GLY A 256 3.55 2.96 8.77
C GLY A 256 4.68 3.62 8.00
N LYS A 257 4.37 4.56 7.09
CA LYS A 257 5.39 5.35 6.37
C LYS A 257 6.19 6.26 7.31
N ILE A 258 5.53 7.02 8.18
CA ILE A 258 6.20 7.89 9.18
C ILE A 258 7.07 7.07 10.13
N PHE A 259 6.57 5.92 10.56
CA PHE A 259 7.30 4.98 11.40
C PHE A 259 8.55 4.44 10.70
N SER A 260 8.40 4.05 9.43
CA SER A 260 9.50 3.62 8.55
C SER A 260 10.58 4.70 8.37
N GLU A 261 10.20 5.96 8.12
CA GLU A 261 11.14 7.09 8.07
C GLU A 261 11.91 7.27 9.38
N THR A 262 11.21 7.16 10.51
CA THR A 262 11.84 7.34 11.82
C THR A 262 12.85 6.22 12.11
N ILE A 263 12.53 4.98 11.75
CA ILE A 263 13.43 3.84 11.94
C ILE A 263 14.67 3.95 11.04
N LYS A 264 14.53 4.42 9.79
CA LYS A 264 15.69 4.72 8.94
C LYS A 264 16.67 5.69 9.61
N PHE A 265 16.15 6.73 10.25
CA PHE A 265 16.98 7.69 11.00
C PHE A 265 17.66 7.04 12.21
N VAL A 266 16.97 6.16 12.93
CA VAL A 266 17.56 5.39 14.05
C VAL A 266 18.70 4.48 13.56
N PHE A 267 18.50 3.75 12.47
CA PHE A 267 19.53 2.89 11.87
C PHE A 267 20.73 3.72 11.40
N LEU A 268 20.50 4.93 10.91
CA LEU A 268 21.58 5.86 10.54
C LEU A 268 22.42 6.31 11.74
N ILE A 269 21.80 6.61 12.89
CA ILE A 269 22.52 6.92 14.13
C ILE A 269 23.40 5.73 14.56
N ILE A 270 22.82 4.54 14.56
CA ILE A 270 23.53 3.30 14.91
C ILE A 270 24.73 3.08 13.98
N LEU A 271 24.52 3.24 12.67
CA LEU A 271 25.54 3.11 11.64
C LEU A 271 26.73 4.05 11.89
N CYS A 272 26.48 5.33 12.17
CA CYS A 272 27.53 6.31 12.44
C CYS A 272 28.44 5.89 13.60
N ILE A 273 27.88 5.25 14.63
CA ILE A 273 28.64 4.79 15.80
C ILE A 273 29.40 3.50 15.47
N GLU A 274 28.78 2.55 14.76
CA GLU A 274 29.40 1.29 14.40
C GLU A 274 30.59 1.47 13.44
N ILE A 275 30.49 2.41 12.49
CA ILE A 275 31.60 2.78 11.60
C ILE A 275 32.76 3.43 12.38
N ALA A 276 32.46 4.18 13.45
CA ALA A 276 33.47 4.92 14.18
C ALA A 276 34.54 4.01 14.81
N TYR A 277 34.19 2.82 15.29
CA TYR A 277 35.14 1.89 15.91
C TYR A 277 36.29 1.49 14.97
N PRO A 278 36.05 0.80 13.83
CA PRO A 278 37.12 0.41 12.93
C PRO A 278 37.79 1.62 12.25
N ALA A 279 37.06 2.70 12.00
CA ALA A 279 37.64 3.90 11.41
C ALA A 279 38.66 4.56 12.35
N ILE A 280 38.35 4.67 13.65
CA ILE A 280 39.29 5.18 14.66
C ILE A 280 40.51 4.27 14.78
N GLU A 281 40.33 2.94 14.79
CA GLU A 281 41.46 2.00 14.80
C GLU A 281 42.37 2.16 13.58
N LYS A 282 41.78 2.37 12.40
CA LYS A 282 42.51 2.66 11.16
C LYS A 282 43.30 3.96 11.27
N ASN A 283 42.67 5.03 11.76
CA ASN A 283 43.30 6.36 11.85
C ASN A 283 44.43 6.43 12.89
N ILE A 284 44.30 5.73 14.01
CA ILE A 284 45.35 5.65 15.04
C ILE A 284 46.51 4.73 14.59
N GLY A 285 46.27 3.83 13.62
CA GLY A 285 47.26 2.87 13.14
C GLY A 285 47.28 1.54 13.90
N ILE A 286 46.31 1.29 14.79
CA ILE A 286 46.18 0.03 15.53
C ILE A 286 46.03 -1.15 14.56
N ASN A 287 45.33 -0.96 13.45
CA ASN A 287 45.18 -1.99 12.42
C ASN A 287 46.51 -2.41 11.79
N ILE A 288 47.44 -1.47 11.61
CA ILE A 288 48.79 -1.75 11.09
C ILE A 288 49.57 -2.54 12.15
N LEU A 289 49.51 -2.12 13.42
CA LEU A 289 50.17 -2.84 14.53
C LEU A 289 49.66 -4.28 14.68
N MET A 290 48.34 -4.49 14.54
CA MET A 290 47.75 -5.83 14.52
C MET A 290 48.25 -6.66 13.33
N SER A 291 48.39 -6.04 12.15
CA SER A 291 48.91 -6.72 10.95
C SER A 291 50.36 -7.19 11.10
N VAL A 292 51.21 -6.40 11.77
CA VAL A 292 52.61 -6.80 12.08
C VAL A 292 52.65 -8.00 13.04
N ASN A 293 51.64 -8.14 13.90
CA ASN A 293 51.48 -9.28 14.80
C ASN A 293 50.75 -10.48 14.16
N GLY A 294 50.61 -10.52 12.83
CA GLY A 294 50.01 -11.64 12.10
C GLY A 294 48.48 -11.64 12.04
N VAL A 295 47.81 -10.56 12.49
CA VAL A 295 46.35 -10.44 12.41
C VAL A 295 45.96 -9.72 11.12
N THR A 296 45.26 -10.41 10.22
CA THR A 296 44.82 -9.79 8.97
C THR A 296 43.74 -8.73 9.20
N ALA A 297 43.77 -7.65 8.40
CA ALA A 297 42.77 -6.59 8.47
C ALA A 297 41.33 -7.10 8.23
N LYS A 298 41.18 -8.11 7.36
CA LYS A 298 39.89 -8.78 7.08
C LYS A 298 39.33 -9.43 8.34
N MET A 299 40.18 -10.11 9.13
CA MET A 299 39.76 -10.77 10.36
C MET A 299 39.41 -9.76 11.46
N ASN A 300 40.14 -8.64 11.54
CA ASN A 300 39.77 -7.53 12.44
C ASN A 300 38.41 -6.92 12.05
N LEU A 301 38.19 -6.62 10.77
CA LEU A 301 36.92 -6.06 10.30
C LEU A 301 35.74 -7.03 10.52
N LEU A 302 35.94 -8.32 10.22
CA LEU A 302 34.95 -9.36 10.49
C LEU A 302 34.62 -9.45 11.98
N SER A 303 35.61 -9.32 12.86
CA SER A 303 35.37 -9.33 14.32
C SER A 303 34.51 -8.13 14.76
N TRP A 304 34.71 -6.95 14.16
CA TRP A 304 33.90 -5.77 14.43
C TRP A 304 32.47 -5.97 13.96
N PHE A 305 32.31 -6.49 12.74
CA PHE A 305 31.02 -6.82 12.15
C PHE A 305 30.23 -7.84 13.00
N THR A 306 30.85 -8.97 13.36
CA THR A 306 30.21 -10.00 14.20
C THR A 306 29.87 -9.46 15.59
N SER A 307 30.78 -8.67 16.20
CA SER A 307 30.49 -8.03 17.48
C SER A 307 29.29 -7.08 17.39
N ALA A 308 29.18 -6.31 16.31
CA ALA A 308 28.06 -5.40 16.09
C ALA A 308 26.74 -6.14 15.88
N ALA A 309 26.72 -7.20 15.07
CA ALA A 309 25.55 -8.03 14.81
C ALA A 309 25.04 -8.77 16.06
N VAL A 310 25.95 -9.25 16.92
CA VAL A 310 25.53 -9.83 18.20
C VAL A 310 24.97 -8.75 19.12
N PHE A 311 25.70 -7.64 19.25
CA PHE A 311 25.31 -6.52 20.11
C PHE A 311 23.98 -5.90 19.70
N SER A 312 23.65 -5.90 18.41
CA SER A 312 22.40 -5.33 17.93
C SER A 312 21.15 -6.00 18.41
N THR A 313 21.24 -7.27 18.80
CA THR A 313 20.12 -7.99 19.41
C THR A 313 19.58 -7.26 20.63
N PHE A 314 20.45 -6.55 21.39
CA PHE A 314 20.05 -5.81 22.59
C PHE A 314 19.16 -4.59 22.33
N TYR A 315 19.11 -4.05 21.11
CA TYR A 315 18.16 -2.99 20.75
C TYR A 315 17.09 -3.46 19.75
N LEU A 316 17.39 -4.40 18.86
CA LEU A 316 16.41 -4.95 17.92
C LEU A 316 15.34 -5.81 18.61
N ALA A 317 15.70 -6.62 19.61
CA ALA A 317 14.71 -7.42 20.32
C ALA A 317 13.71 -6.52 21.09
N PRO A 318 14.13 -5.49 21.85
CA PRO A 318 13.21 -4.51 22.40
C PRO A 318 12.30 -3.83 21.37
N PHE A 319 12.80 -3.49 20.18
CA PHE A 319 11.95 -2.90 19.13
C PHE A 319 10.78 -3.81 18.77
N VAL A 320 11.06 -5.09 18.52
CA VAL A 320 10.02 -6.07 18.17
C VAL A 320 9.06 -6.31 19.33
N ILE A 321 9.56 -6.38 20.57
CA ILE A 321 8.72 -6.50 21.77
C ILE A 321 7.77 -5.29 21.89
N ILE A 322 8.28 -4.08 21.68
CA ILE A 322 7.48 -2.84 21.70
C ILE A 322 6.43 -2.87 20.59
N MET A 323 6.79 -3.31 19.37
CA MET A 323 5.83 -3.43 18.25
C MET A 323 4.69 -4.40 18.55
N ARG A 324 4.99 -5.49 19.28
CA ARG A 324 4.05 -6.57 19.59
C ARG A 324 3.15 -6.27 20.78
N HIS A 325 3.68 -5.62 21.81
CA HIS A 325 3.01 -5.56 23.12
C HIS A 325 2.74 -4.15 23.63
N PHE A 326 3.39 -3.11 23.09
CA PHE A 326 3.28 -1.77 23.64
C PHE A 326 2.21 -0.94 22.93
N MET A 327 0.96 -1.13 23.37
CA MET A 327 -0.20 -0.33 22.98
C MET A 327 -1.25 -0.23 24.10
N PRO A 328 -2.07 0.84 24.13
CA PRO A 328 -3.28 0.87 24.94
C PRO A 328 -4.22 -0.30 24.61
N PRO A 329 -5.06 -0.78 25.56
CA PRO A 329 -5.90 -1.97 25.38
C PRO A 329 -6.89 -1.91 24.20
N GLU A 330 -7.27 -0.71 23.79
CA GLU A 330 -8.25 -0.46 22.71
C GLU A 330 -7.62 -0.42 21.32
N VAL A 331 -6.28 -0.42 21.26
CA VAL A 331 -5.50 -0.26 20.04
C VAL A 331 -4.75 -1.54 19.71
N VAL A 332 -4.91 -2.02 18.47
CA VAL A 332 -4.17 -3.18 17.98
C VAL A 332 -2.67 -2.82 17.81
N PRO A 333 -1.74 -3.57 18.43
CA PRO A 333 -0.29 -3.40 18.25
C PRO A 333 0.16 -3.36 16.79
N PHE A 334 1.33 -2.75 16.53
CA PHE A 334 1.90 -2.69 15.18
C PHE A 334 2.06 -4.07 14.55
N LEU A 335 2.54 -5.03 15.34
CA LEU A 335 2.79 -6.39 14.89
C LEU A 335 1.87 -7.35 15.64
N SER A 336 0.62 -7.48 15.20
CA SER A 336 -0.41 -8.27 15.89
C SER A 336 -0.62 -9.64 15.27
N PHE A 337 -0.46 -9.74 13.96
CA PHE A 337 -0.73 -10.97 13.23
C PHE A 337 0.56 -11.68 12.79
N GLY A 338 1.63 -10.93 12.53
CA GLY A 338 2.90 -11.46 12.05
C GLY A 338 3.76 -12.10 13.14
N ASP A 339 4.67 -12.97 12.69
CA ASP A 339 5.64 -13.63 13.55
C ASP A 339 6.75 -12.64 13.98
N PRO A 340 6.88 -12.35 15.29
CA PRO A 340 7.91 -11.44 15.81
C PRO A 340 9.34 -11.92 15.53
N PHE A 341 9.56 -13.23 15.45
CA PHE A 341 10.89 -13.77 15.16
C PHE A 341 11.33 -13.44 13.73
N ILE A 342 10.41 -13.53 12.76
CA ILE A 342 10.69 -13.16 11.36
C ILE A 342 11.05 -11.68 11.28
N VAL A 343 10.26 -10.80 11.90
CA VAL A 343 10.54 -9.36 11.89
C VAL A 343 11.88 -9.04 12.54
N TRP A 344 12.20 -9.66 13.68
CA TRP A 344 13.51 -9.52 14.31
C TRP A 344 14.66 -9.96 13.39
N PHE A 345 14.52 -11.13 12.77
CA PHE A 345 15.54 -11.69 11.88
C PHE A 345 15.79 -10.81 10.66
N VAL A 346 14.72 -10.32 10.04
CA VAL A 346 14.79 -9.44 8.87
C VAL A 346 15.43 -8.09 9.25
N LEU A 347 15.09 -7.52 10.41
CA LEU A 347 15.76 -6.31 10.91
C LEU A 347 17.26 -6.54 11.19
N LEU A 348 17.63 -7.71 11.69
CA LEU A 348 19.02 -8.08 11.93
C LEU A 348 19.80 -8.19 10.62
N VAL A 349 19.24 -8.83 9.58
CA VAL A 349 19.83 -8.93 8.25
C VAL A 349 19.99 -7.55 7.63
N ASN A 350 18.96 -6.70 7.69
CA ASN A 350 19.05 -5.33 7.18
C ASN A 350 20.09 -4.49 7.92
N LEU A 351 20.22 -4.65 9.23
CA LEU A 351 21.28 -3.99 9.99
C LEU A 351 22.67 -4.47 9.56
N CYS A 352 22.86 -5.77 9.39
CA CYS A 352 24.11 -6.34 8.87
C CYS A 352 24.46 -5.73 7.51
N HIS A 353 23.48 -5.61 6.61
CA HIS A 353 23.65 -4.92 5.34
C HIS A 353 24.05 -3.44 5.54
N THR A 354 23.37 -2.74 6.45
CA THR A 354 23.65 -1.33 6.81
C THR A 354 25.09 -1.14 7.28
N ILE A 355 25.58 -1.99 8.19
CA ILE A 355 26.94 -1.94 8.73
C ILE A 355 27.96 -2.25 7.64
N SER A 356 27.74 -3.28 6.82
CA SER A 356 28.63 -3.63 5.71
C SER A 356 28.77 -2.48 4.71
N PHE A 357 27.66 -1.84 4.35
CA PHE A 357 27.65 -0.65 3.50
C PHE A 357 28.50 0.48 4.12
N GLY A 358 28.31 0.75 5.41
CA GLY A 358 29.09 1.73 6.16
C GLY A 358 30.60 1.45 6.19
N TYR A 359 30.98 0.20 6.43
CA TYR A 359 32.39 -0.22 6.41
C TYR A 359 33.01 -0.05 5.02
N HIS A 360 32.25 -0.37 3.96
CA HIS A 360 32.70 -0.12 2.59
C HIS A 360 32.94 1.36 2.33
N MET A 361 31.95 2.22 2.61
CA MET A 361 32.05 3.66 2.39
C MET A 361 33.18 4.30 3.22
N SER A 362 33.28 3.95 4.50
CA SER A 362 34.31 4.50 5.39
C SER A 362 35.74 4.08 5.01
N SER A 363 35.90 2.96 4.30
CA SER A 363 37.21 2.47 3.86
C SER A 363 37.93 3.45 2.93
N HIS A 364 37.18 4.26 2.18
CA HIS A 364 37.71 5.27 1.25
C HIS A 364 38.24 6.53 1.93
N PHE A 365 37.98 6.73 3.23
CA PHE A 365 38.38 7.93 3.95
C PHE A 365 39.54 7.63 4.90
N TRP A 366 40.47 8.58 5.00
CA TRP A 366 41.58 8.53 5.96
C TRP A 366 41.13 8.92 7.37
N LYS A 367 40.43 10.06 7.49
CA LYS A 367 39.88 10.55 8.76
C LYS A 367 38.49 9.93 9.04
N PRO A 368 38.24 9.41 10.26
CA PRO A 368 36.95 8.81 10.63
C PRO A 368 35.78 9.77 10.51
N SER A 369 35.98 11.04 10.90
CA SER A 369 34.97 12.09 10.83
C SER A 369 34.45 12.29 9.40
N ASN A 370 35.35 12.26 8.41
CA ASN A 370 35.00 12.48 7.01
C ASN A 370 34.23 11.28 6.45
N GLY A 371 34.62 10.06 6.81
CA GLY A 371 33.91 8.84 6.39
C GLY A 371 32.50 8.76 6.97
N ILE A 372 32.33 9.11 8.25
CA ILE A 372 31.02 9.17 8.91
C ILE A 372 30.16 10.25 8.25
N PHE A 373 30.69 11.46 8.07
CA PHE A 373 29.95 12.56 7.43
C PHE A 373 29.53 12.23 6.00
N ALA A 374 30.45 11.68 5.18
CA ALA A 374 30.14 11.29 3.81
C ALA A 374 29.07 10.20 3.74
N THR A 375 29.17 9.18 4.60
CA THR A 375 28.17 8.10 4.68
C THR A 375 26.79 8.66 5.09
N PHE A 376 26.77 9.56 6.07
CA PHE A 376 25.56 10.22 6.54
C PHE A 376 24.89 11.04 5.43
N VAL A 377 25.65 11.93 4.77
CA VAL A 377 25.13 12.77 3.69
C VAL A 377 24.64 11.92 2.52
N PHE A 378 25.40 10.89 2.13
CA PHE A 378 25.02 10.00 1.03
C PHE A 378 23.68 9.28 1.30
N LEU A 379 23.54 8.67 2.48
CA LEU A 379 22.30 8.00 2.86
C LEU A 379 21.13 8.97 3.05
N ALA A 380 21.38 10.16 3.60
CA ALA A 380 20.35 11.19 3.74
C ALA A 380 19.83 11.66 2.37
N VAL A 381 20.72 11.92 1.41
CA VAL A 381 20.34 12.31 0.04
C VAL A 381 19.56 11.19 -0.64
N LEU A 382 20.04 9.94 -0.58
CA LEU A 382 19.33 8.80 -1.16
C LEU A 382 17.94 8.58 -0.56
N ASN A 383 17.80 8.70 0.76
CA ASN A 383 16.51 8.59 1.43
C ASN A 383 15.52 9.69 0.99
N ASN A 384 16.02 10.90 0.72
CA ASN A 384 15.17 11.96 0.17
C ASN A 384 14.76 11.64 -1.27
N ILE A 385 15.69 11.19 -2.12
CA ILE A 385 15.39 10.81 -3.51
C ILE A 385 14.36 9.68 -3.56
N SER A 386 14.49 8.65 -2.72
CA SER A 386 13.53 7.54 -2.67
C SER A 386 12.12 7.99 -2.30
N ASN A 387 11.99 9.04 -1.48
CA ASN A 387 10.69 9.58 -1.11
C ASN A 387 9.97 10.32 -2.26
N PHE A 388 10.71 10.83 -3.24
CA PHE A 388 10.16 11.48 -4.44
C PHE A 388 9.89 10.51 -5.60
N ALA A 389 10.37 9.28 -5.52
CA ALA A 389 10.19 8.25 -6.54
C ALA A 389 8.77 7.62 -6.49
N THR A 390 7.78 8.30 -7.06
CA THR A 390 6.36 7.90 -6.97
C THR A 390 5.85 7.01 -8.12
N SER A 391 6.52 6.96 -9.28
CA SER A 391 6.03 6.15 -10.40
C SER A 391 6.35 4.66 -10.24
N ALA A 392 5.46 3.78 -10.72
CA ALA A 392 5.61 2.33 -10.60
C ALA A 392 6.90 1.81 -11.27
N ALA A 393 7.26 2.34 -12.44
CA ALA A 393 8.49 1.98 -13.15
C ALA A 393 9.75 2.37 -12.36
N ILE A 394 9.71 3.55 -11.71
CA ILE A 394 10.81 4.00 -10.86
C ILE A 394 10.87 3.12 -9.60
N ARG A 395 9.75 2.79 -8.95
CA ARG A 395 9.73 1.88 -7.78
C ARG A 395 10.38 0.53 -8.08
N HIS A 396 10.11 -0.07 -9.23
CA HIS A 396 10.75 -1.34 -9.63
C HIS A 396 12.28 -1.21 -9.70
N THR A 397 12.78 -0.12 -10.29
CA THR A 397 14.22 0.14 -10.40
C THR A 397 14.86 0.40 -9.03
N PHE A 398 14.14 1.10 -8.15
CA PHE A 398 14.61 1.40 -6.80
C PHE A 398 14.75 0.17 -5.91
N LEU A 399 14.00 -0.91 -6.16
CA LEU A 399 14.22 -2.19 -5.45
C LEU A 399 15.63 -2.75 -5.72
N TYR A 400 16.11 -2.67 -6.96
CA TYR A 400 17.49 -3.08 -7.31
C TYR A 400 18.54 -2.14 -6.73
N ILE A 401 18.26 -0.83 -6.65
CA ILE A 401 19.11 0.13 -5.93
C ILE A 401 19.16 -0.21 -4.44
N GLY A 402 18.08 -0.78 -3.88
CA GLY A 402 18.01 -1.29 -2.52
C GLY A 402 19.11 -2.29 -2.18
N LEU A 403 19.58 -3.10 -3.15
CA LEU A 403 20.70 -4.03 -2.96
C LEU A 403 22.00 -3.32 -2.54
N ILE A 404 22.15 -2.04 -2.90
CA ILE A 404 23.29 -1.20 -2.52
C ILE A 404 22.91 -0.28 -1.35
N CYS A 405 21.64 0.17 -1.30
CA CYS A 405 21.16 1.12 -0.31
C CYS A 405 20.21 0.45 0.71
N PRO A 406 20.72 0.08 1.90
CA PRO A 406 19.97 -0.66 2.91
C PRO A 406 18.76 0.11 3.44
N SER A 407 18.79 1.44 3.42
CA SER A 407 17.66 2.26 3.87
C SER A 407 16.40 2.09 3.00
N ILE A 408 16.57 1.86 1.69
CA ILE A 408 15.45 1.67 0.75
C ILE A 408 14.78 0.32 1.02
N LEU A 409 15.58 -0.74 1.24
CA LEU A 409 15.07 -2.06 1.61
C LEU A 409 14.35 -2.01 2.96
N LEU A 410 14.93 -1.32 3.95
CA LEU A 410 14.29 -1.12 5.25
C LEU A 410 12.93 -0.46 5.11
N GLN A 411 12.83 0.58 4.28
CA GLN A 411 11.55 1.24 4.04
C GLN A 411 10.52 0.29 3.45
N ARG A 412 10.93 -0.43 2.40
CA ARG A 412 10.06 -1.35 1.68
C ARG A 412 9.60 -2.51 2.56
N MET A 413 10.47 -3.02 3.43
CA MET A 413 10.15 -4.02 4.44
C MET A 413 9.02 -3.55 5.37
N PHE A 414 9.12 -2.33 5.92
CA PHE A 414 8.06 -1.80 6.79
C PHE A 414 6.76 -1.53 6.05
N GLU A 415 6.82 -1.12 4.78
CA GLU A 415 5.63 -1.01 3.92
C GLU A 415 4.94 -2.37 3.77
N GLU A 416 5.67 -3.44 3.45
CA GLU A 416 5.10 -4.79 3.35
C GLU A 416 4.56 -5.30 4.69
N ILE A 417 5.29 -5.13 5.80
CA ILE A 417 4.77 -5.49 7.14
C ILE A 417 3.46 -4.75 7.39
N THR A 418 3.41 -3.45 7.10
CA THR A 418 2.20 -2.64 7.30
C THR A 418 1.03 -3.14 6.46
N VAL A 419 1.26 -3.55 5.20
CA VAL A 419 0.20 -4.08 4.33
C VAL A 419 -0.25 -5.48 4.78
N TYR A 420 0.65 -6.36 5.21
CA TYR A 420 0.27 -7.66 5.76
C TYR A 420 -0.51 -7.55 7.07
N GLU A 421 -0.12 -6.61 7.94
CA GLU A 421 -0.83 -6.30 9.18
C GLU A 421 -2.18 -5.64 8.90
N SER A 422 -2.29 -4.77 7.89
CA SER A 422 -3.57 -4.16 7.50
C SER A 422 -4.55 -5.19 6.93
N LYS A 423 -4.04 -6.25 6.31
CA LYS A 423 -4.83 -7.40 5.85
C LYS A 423 -5.20 -8.39 6.96
N LEU A 424 -4.75 -8.16 8.20
CA LEU A 424 -4.97 -9.05 9.35
C LEU A 424 -4.40 -10.47 9.18
N VAL A 425 -3.48 -10.66 8.22
CA VAL A 425 -2.80 -11.94 7.97
C VAL A 425 -1.45 -11.98 8.68
N GLY A 426 -0.75 -10.84 8.68
CA GLY A 426 0.62 -10.75 9.18
C GLY A 426 1.63 -11.49 8.30
N ILE A 427 2.91 -11.29 8.60
CA ILE A 427 4.00 -12.00 7.94
C ILE A 427 4.25 -13.34 8.64
N SER A 428 4.32 -14.40 7.84
CA SER A 428 4.63 -15.76 8.28
C SER A 428 5.58 -16.43 7.26
N TRP A 429 6.20 -17.54 7.66
CA TRP A 429 7.09 -18.29 6.78
C TRP A 429 6.44 -18.73 5.47
N SER A 430 5.12 -18.98 5.47
CA SER A 430 4.39 -19.41 4.28
C SER A 430 4.13 -18.30 3.26
N ASN A 431 4.15 -17.03 3.68
CA ASN A 431 3.82 -15.89 2.81
C ASN A 431 4.97 -14.88 2.63
N MET A 432 6.11 -15.07 3.30
CA MET A 432 7.24 -14.13 3.26
C MET A 432 7.80 -13.87 1.85
N PHE A 433 7.70 -14.84 0.94
CA PHE A 433 8.15 -14.73 -0.46
C PHE A 433 7.05 -14.33 -1.44
N THR A 434 5.84 -14.09 -0.94
CA THR A 434 4.72 -13.56 -1.73
C THR A 434 4.61 -12.06 -1.48
N VAL A 435 4.12 -11.32 -2.47
CA VAL A 435 3.92 -9.87 -2.30
C VAL A 435 2.49 -9.61 -1.89
N SER A 436 2.30 -8.70 -0.93
CA SER A 436 0.96 -8.39 -0.45
C SER A 436 0.21 -7.43 -1.37
N SER A 437 0.88 -6.55 -2.11
CA SER A 437 0.24 -5.57 -3.01
C SER A 437 0.28 -6.03 -4.47
N ALA A 438 -0.86 -5.91 -5.18
CA ALA A 438 -0.95 -6.22 -6.61
C ALA A 438 -0.14 -5.24 -7.49
N ASP A 439 0.18 -4.06 -6.97
CA ASP A 439 0.87 -3.00 -7.70
C ASP A 439 2.40 -3.10 -7.61
N VAL A 440 2.93 -4.12 -6.92
CA VAL A 440 4.37 -4.28 -6.71
C VAL A 440 4.84 -5.62 -7.28
N PRO A 441 5.95 -5.63 -8.06
CA PRO A 441 6.57 -6.86 -8.54
C PRO A 441 6.95 -7.81 -7.39
N SER A 442 7.00 -9.11 -7.68
CA SER A 442 7.37 -10.21 -6.75
C SER A 442 8.64 -9.97 -5.93
N GLU A 443 9.57 -9.22 -6.51
CA GLU A 443 10.87 -8.82 -6.00
C GLU A 443 10.76 -7.88 -4.79
N GLY A 444 9.58 -7.30 -4.56
CA GLY A 444 9.29 -6.45 -3.42
C GLY A 444 8.75 -7.19 -2.19
N SER A 445 8.90 -8.52 -2.09
CA SER A 445 8.48 -9.32 -0.92
C SER A 445 9.56 -9.38 0.16
N VAL A 446 9.16 -9.58 1.42
CA VAL A 446 10.07 -9.55 2.58
C VAL A 446 11.13 -10.65 2.55
N GLY A 447 10.87 -11.78 1.90
CA GLY A 447 11.82 -12.89 1.80
C GLY A 447 12.80 -12.78 0.64
N VAL A 448 12.46 -12.00 -0.40
CA VAL A 448 13.34 -11.77 -1.56
C VAL A 448 14.30 -10.61 -1.30
N MET A 449 13.86 -9.62 -0.52
CA MET A 449 14.69 -8.52 0.01
C MET A 449 15.63 -8.99 1.11
#